data_AF-R9JHP8-F1
#
_entry.id   AF-R9JHP8-F1
#
_cell.length_a   1.000
_cell.length_b   1.000
_cell.length_c   1.000
_cell.angle_alpha   90.00
_cell.angle_beta   90.00
_cell.angle_gamma   90.00
#
_symmetry.space_group_name_H-M   'P 1'
#
loop_
_entity.id
_entity.type
_entity.pdbx_description
1 polymer ?
#
loop_
_entity_poly.entity_id
_entity_poly.type
_entity_poly.pdbx_seq_one_letter_code
_entity_poly.pdbx_strand_id
1 'polypeptide(L)'
;MEPKRNNRNRATSSKTSNRHKKAGKIVYFPGLHDQPAIEVAEQNIPLTLKLCPDAADKTPTFVDQEYYKKVYTVDNGQTYTLRLGIHSSGLGVPAMDVDTIVACYIPTVSDKLQHIVSLFLIDELYPAKYMDSVWFKARENQSFRIEYVFGSAVLETSHDSCSLPLSNDSVKVKDDTVIIYQDGVRDKIPNCCTFFFDFLRIQIKVIYE
;
A
#
# COMPACT_ATOMS: atom_id res chain seq x y z
N MET A 1 -3.21 62.60 67.67
CA MET A 1 -1.96 61.87 67.38
C MET A 1 -2.21 61.01 66.16
N GLU A 2 -1.57 61.33 65.03
CA GLU A 2 -1.60 60.51 63.82
C GLU A 2 -1.04 59.10 64.09
N PRO A 3 -1.58 58.09 63.40
CA PRO A 3 -0.76 57.01 62.88
C PRO A 3 -0.74 57.02 61.35
N LYS A 4 0.47 56.82 60.83
CA LYS A 4 0.87 56.88 59.42
C LYS A 4 0.31 55.71 58.59
N ARG A 5 -0.14 56.10 57.39
CA ARG A 5 -0.16 55.42 56.07
C ARG A 5 0.56 54.06 55.93
N ASN A 6 -0.13 53.07 55.35
CA ASN A 6 0.04 52.55 53.97
C ASN A 6 -0.63 51.17 53.84
N ASN A 7 -1.11 50.68 52.70
CA ASN A 7 -1.70 51.26 51.50
C ASN A 7 -2.44 50.07 50.84
N ARG A 8 -3.57 50.35 50.17
CA ARG A 8 -4.39 49.36 49.46
C ARG A 8 -3.66 48.77 48.26
N ASN A 9 -4.06 47.57 47.82
CA ASN A 9 -4.35 47.16 46.43
C ASN A 9 -4.89 45.71 46.47
N ARG A 10 -6.19 45.44 46.25
CA ARG A 10 -6.97 45.43 44.99
C ARG A 10 -6.61 44.27 44.05
N ALA A 11 -7.39 43.20 44.22
CA ALA A 11 -8.11 42.38 43.24
C ALA A 11 -7.44 41.80 41.96
N THR A 12 -7.77 40.51 41.77
CA THR A 12 -7.99 39.73 40.52
C THR A 12 -6.81 39.34 39.63
N SER A 13 -6.55 38.02 39.55
CA SER A 13 -6.30 37.32 38.28
C SER A 13 -6.57 35.80 38.48
N SER A 14 -7.60 35.26 37.83
CA SER A 14 -7.51 34.45 36.59
C SER A 14 -7.29 32.95 36.86
N LYS A 15 -8.33 32.17 36.57
CA LYS A 15 -8.30 30.72 36.42
C LYS A 15 -7.33 30.33 35.29
N THR A 16 -6.45 29.36 35.55
CA THR A 16 -5.92 28.47 34.51
C THR A 16 -5.86 27.05 35.06
N SER A 17 -6.69 26.20 34.45
CA SER A 17 -6.82 24.77 34.72
C SER A 17 -5.63 24.04 34.08
N ASN A 18 -4.64 23.65 34.89
CA ASN A 18 -3.62 22.68 34.47
C ASN A 18 -4.18 21.26 34.61
N ARG A 19 -4.94 20.80 33.61
CA ARG A 19 -5.18 19.37 33.38
C ARG A 19 -4.14 18.85 32.38
N HIS A 20 -2.91 18.68 32.85
CA HIS A 20 -2.01 17.71 32.22
C HIS A 20 -2.59 16.31 32.51
N LYS A 21 -3.34 15.77 31.57
CA LYS A 21 -3.62 14.33 31.53
C LYS A 21 -2.27 13.63 31.35
N LYS A 22 -1.86 12.90 32.39
CA LYS A 22 -0.68 12.04 32.42
C LYS A 22 -0.70 11.14 31.17
N ALA A 23 0.28 11.31 30.29
CA ALA A 23 0.66 10.30 29.35
C ALA A 23 0.93 9.01 30.15
N GLY A 24 0.30 7.90 29.75
CA GLY A 24 0.60 6.60 30.31
C GLY A 24 2.11 6.36 30.19
N LYS A 25 2.75 6.11 31.33
CA LYS A 25 4.15 5.69 31.35
C LYS A 25 4.21 4.39 30.54
N ILE A 26 4.83 4.41 29.36
CA ILE A 26 5.26 3.19 28.69
C ILE A 26 6.21 2.52 29.69
N VAL A 27 5.84 1.34 30.16
CA VAL A 27 6.66 0.57 31.09
C VAL A 27 7.81 0.02 30.28
N TYR A 28 8.98 0.67 30.39
CA TYR A 28 10.23 0.12 29.91
C TYR A 28 10.56 -1.09 30.80
N PHE A 29 10.61 -2.29 30.23
CA PHE A 29 11.16 -3.47 30.89
C PHE A 29 12.68 -3.49 30.63
N PRO A 30 13.52 -3.11 31.60
CA PRO A 30 14.96 -3.26 31.43
C PRO A 30 15.26 -4.77 31.39
N GLY A 31 15.94 -5.24 30.36
CA GLY A 31 16.34 -6.64 30.23
C GLY A 31 15.69 -7.47 29.12
N LEU A 32 14.74 -6.95 28.32
CA LEU A 32 14.18 -7.74 27.19
C LEU A 32 15.13 -7.78 25.98
N HIS A 33 16.06 -6.84 25.86
CA HIS A 33 16.99 -6.72 24.73
C HIS A 33 18.47 -6.61 25.16
N ASP A 34 18.78 -6.81 26.45
CA ASP A 34 20.12 -6.58 27.01
C ASP A 34 21.02 -7.84 27.05
N GLN A 35 20.57 -8.96 26.46
CA GLN A 35 21.37 -10.19 26.35
C GLN A 35 21.61 -10.53 24.88
N PRO A 36 22.79 -11.06 24.50
CA PRO A 36 22.97 -11.65 23.17
C PRO A 36 21.93 -12.76 22.97
N ALA A 37 20.99 -12.53 22.06
CA ALA A 37 19.95 -13.48 21.70
C ALA A 37 20.14 -13.92 20.25
N ILE A 38 19.96 -15.21 19.98
CA ILE A 38 19.79 -15.73 18.63
C ILE A 38 18.30 -15.87 18.42
N GLU A 39 17.76 -15.03 17.54
CA GLU A 39 16.35 -15.05 17.15
C GLU A 39 16.24 -15.63 15.72
N VAL A 40 15.11 -16.27 15.44
CA VAL A 40 14.82 -16.69 14.07
C VAL A 40 14.53 -15.44 13.25
N ALA A 41 15.38 -15.16 12.27
CA ALA A 41 15.12 -14.08 11.31
C ALA A 41 13.98 -14.51 10.38
N GLU A 42 12.85 -13.81 10.44
CA GLU A 42 11.84 -13.92 9.39
C GLU A 42 12.32 -13.20 8.14
N GLN A 43 12.19 -13.83 6.98
CA GLN A 43 12.56 -13.22 5.70
C GLN A 43 11.40 -12.36 5.20
N ASN A 44 11.73 -11.10 4.90
CA ASN A 44 10.74 -10.08 4.48
C ASN A 44 10.30 -10.20 3.02
N ILE A 45 10.98 -11.03 2.23
CA ILE A 45 10.71 -11.25 0.80
C ILE A 45 10.11 -12.65 0.62
N PRO A 46 9.16 -12.87 -0.30
CA PRO A 46 8.63 -14.20 -0.57
C PRO A 46 9.75 -15.21 -0.87
N LEU A 47 9.78 -16.32 -0.15
CA LEU A 47 10.72 -17.44 -0.39
C LEU A 47 10.52 -18.10 -1.78
N THR A 48 9.41 -17.76 -2.42
CA THR A 48 8.93 -18.26 -3.71
C THR A 48 9.23 -17.32 -4.87
N LEU A 49 9.99 -16.24 -4.65
CA LEU A 49 10.39 -15.29 -5.68
C LEU A 49 11.27 -15.97 -6.75
N LYS A 50 10.87 -15.87 -8.02
CA LYS A 50 11.61 -16.44 -9.16
C LYS A 50 11.60 -15.52 -10.37
N LEU A 51 12.56 -15.74 -11.27
CA LEU A 51 12.55 -15.09 -12.57
C LEU A 51 11.34 -15.57 -13.38
N CYS A 52 10.57 -14.64 -13.93
CA CYS A 52 9.47 -14.91 -14.83
C CYS A 52 10.02 -15.47 -16.14
N PRO A 53 9.67 -16.70 -16.53
CA PRO A 53 10.18 -17.31 -17.76
C PRO A 53 9.55 -16.68 -19.02
N ASP A 54 8.35 -16.12 -18.88
CA ASP A 54 7.53 -15.59 -19.99
C ASP A 54 7.47 -14.05 -19.98
N ALA A 55 8.55 -13.39 -19.52
CA ALA A 55 8.60 -11.93 -19.52
C ALA A 55 8.44 -11.39 -20.95
N ALA A 56 7.61 -10.36 -21.11
CA ALA A 56 7.31 -9.77 -22.42
C ALA A 56 8.52 -9.08 -23.08
N ASP A 57 9.54 -8.75 -22.28
CA ASP A 57 10.77 -8.11 -22.72
C ASP A 57 12.00 -8.78 -22.09
N LYS A 58 13.19 -8.29 -22.45
CA LYS A 58 14.48 -8.83 -21.94
C LYS A 58 14.80 -8.38 -20.51
N THR A 59 13.92 -7.61 -19.88
CA THR A 59 14.14 -7.09 -18.53
C THR A 59 13.95 -8.22 -17.54
N PRO A 60 14.93 -8.50 -16.65
CA PRO A 60 14.73 -9.49 -15.60
C PRO A 60 13.48 -9.15 -14.79
N THR A 61 12.49 -10.03 -14.80
CA THR A 61 11.21 -9.80 -14.15
C THR A 61 11.05 -10.84 -13.05
N PHE A 62 10.92 -10.42 -11.80
CA PHE A 62 10.64 -11.30 -10.68
C PHE A 62 9.15 -11.44 -10.45
N VAL A 63 8.71 -12.66 -10.12
CA VAL A 63 7.33 -12.98 -9.75
C VAL A 63 7.34 -13.85 -8.51
N ASP A 64 6.34 -13.70 -7.65
CA ASP A 64 6.09 -14.65 -6.58
C ASP A 64 5.35 -15.87 -7.15
N GLN A 65 6.01 -17.02 -7.19
CA GLN A 65 5.44 -18.23 -7.76
C GLN A 65 4.16 -18.71 -7.05
N GLU A 66 3.95 -18.36 -5.77
CA GLU A 66 2.75 -18.77 -5.04
C GLU A 66 1.49 -18.04 -5.53
N TYR A 67 1.63 -16.77 -5.93
CA TYR A 67 0.48 -15.92 -6.31
C TYR A 67 0.38 -15.68 -7.81
N TYR A 68 1.51 -15.70 -8.51
CA TYR A 68 1.59 -15.45 -9.93
C TYR A 68 0.73 -16.44 -10.74
N LYS A 69 0.02 -15.92 -11.74
CA LYS A 69 -0.87 -16.67 -12.65
C LYS A 69 -2.04 -17.38 -11.95
N LYS A 70 -2.43 -16.99 -10.74
CA LYS A 70 -3.67 -17.50 -10.14
C LYS A 70 -4.88 -17.10 -10.99
N VAL A 71 -5.79 -18.07 -11.16
CA VAL A 71 -7.04 -17.90 -11.92
C VAL A 71 -8.21 -17.89 -10.95
N TYR A 72 -8.96 -16.81 -10.92
CA TYR A 72 -10.15 -16.66 -10.09
C TYR A 72 -11.41 -16.75 -10.94
N THR A 73 -12.43 -17.38 -10.38
CA THR A 73 -13.77 -17.37 -10.97
C THR A 73 -14.53 -16.17 -10.44
N VAL A 74 -15.07 -15.35 -11.35
CA VAL A 74 -15.84 -14.15 -11.01
C VAL A 74 -17.32 -14.34 -11.37
N ASP A 75 -18.18 -13.53 -10.75
CA ASP A 75 -19.62 -13.54 -10.92
C ASP A 75 -20.11 -12.16 -11.42
N ASN A 76 -21.20 -12.16 -12.19
CA ASN A 76 -21.76 -10.94 -12.78
C ASN A 76 -22.20 -9.92 -11.73
N GLY A 77 -21.96 -8.64 -11.99
CA GLY A 77 -22.36 -7.51 -11.15
C GLY A 77 -21.53 -7.32 -9.89
N GLN A 78 -20.64 -8.26 -9.56
CA GLN A 78 -19.85 -8.22 -8.34
C GLN A 78 -18.66 -7.27 -8.47
N THR A 79 -18.31 -6.67 -7.33
CA THR A 79 -17.10 -5.84 -7.17
C THR A 79 -16.08 -6.60 -6.33
N TYR A 80 -14.87 -6.72 -6.85
CA TYR A 80 -13.76 -7.41 -6.19
C TYR A 80 -12.68 -6.40 -5.80
N THR A 81 -12.06 -6.61 -4.63
CA THR A 81 -10.86 -5.89 -4.23
C THR A 81 -9.65 -6.75 -4.59
N LEU A 82 -8.73 -6.18 -5.36
CA LEU A 82 -7.46 -6.80 -5.72
C LEU A 82 -6.36 -6.15 -4.91
N ARG A 83 -5.41 -6.95 -4.45
CA ARG A 83 -4.15 -6.50 -3.86
C ARG A 83 -3.05 -7.14 -4.69
N LEU A 84 -2.38 -6.33 -5.49
CA LEU A 84 -1.30 -6.75 -6.38
C LEU A 84 0.00 -6.20 -5.83
N GLY A 85 1.03 -7.02 -5.69
CA GLY A 85 2.28 -6.57 -5.10
C GLY A 85 3.13 -7.69 -4.53
N ILE A 86 3.99 -7.34 -3.59
CA ILE A 86 4.93 -8.28 -2.96
C ILE A 86 4.27 -8.80 -1.69
N HIS A 87 3.98 -10.11 -1.66
CA HIS A 87 3.38 -10.77 -0.51
C HIS A 87 4.43 -11.06 0.58
N SER A 88 4.97 -10.00 1.18
CA SER A 88 5.93 -10.03 2.28
C SER A 88 5.31 -10.61 3.57
N SER A 89 6.17 -11.13 4.47
CA SER A 89 5.74 -11.68 5.76
C SER A 89 5.21 -10.57 6.67
N GLY A 90 4.17 -10.90 7.46
CA GLY A 90 3.43 -10.06 8.43
C GLY A 90 4.24 -9.27 9.49
N LEU A 91 5.56 -9.48 9.54
CA LEU A 91 6.47 -8.97 10.56
C LEU A 91 7.69 -8.27 9.94
N GLY A 92 7.72 -8.12 8.61
CA GLY A 92 8.84 -7.58 7.86
C GLY A 92 8.80 -6.09 7.61
N VAL A 93 9.88 -5.55 7.04
CA VAL A 93 9.85 -4.20 6.46
C VAL A 93 9.13 -4.30 5.11
N PRO A 94 8.14 -3.43 4.82
CA PRO A 94 7.44 -3.47 3.55
C PRO A 94 8.41 -3.34 2.37
N ALA A 95 8.09 -4.00 1.27
CA ALA A 95 9.05 -4.24 0.20
C ALA A 95 9.33 -3.02 -0.70
N MET A 96 8.46 -2.01 -0.69
CA MET A 96 8.52 -0.86 -1.59
C MET A 96 8.44 0.45 -0.83
N ASP A 97 9.16 1.45 -1.31
CA ASP A 97 9.21 2.78 -0.74
C ASP A 97 8.61 3.84 -1.67
N VAL A 98 8.69 5.10 -1.26
CA VAL A 98 8.14 6.25 -1.99
C VAL A 98 8.77 6.52 -3.36
N ASP A 99 9.91 5.89 -3.68
CA ASP A 99 10.60 6.05 -4.96
C ASP A 99 10.21 4.95 -5.94
N THR A 100 9.56 3.89 -5.46
CA THR A 100 9.05 2.80 -6.30
C THR A 100 7.99 3.30 -7.29
N ILE A 101 8.21 3.01 -8.57
CA ILE A 101 7.23 3.28 -9.64
C ILE A 101 6.27 2.10 -9.75
N VAL A 102 4.97 2.40 -9.78
CA VAL A 102 3.89 1.42 -9.92
C VAL A 102 3.18 1.61 -11.25
N ALA A 103 3.04 0.53 -12.03
CA ALA A 103 2.23 0.49 -13.23
C ALA A 103 1.25 -0.69 -13.18
N CYS A 104 -0.03 -0.47 -13.43
CA CYS A 104 -1.04 -1.53 -13.48
C CYS A 104 -1.92 -1.39 -14.73
N TYR A 105 -2.14 -2.51 -15.41
CA TYR A 105 -2.86 -2.60 -16.67
C TYR A 105 -4.13 -3.43 -16.45
N ILE A 106 -5.27 -2.81 -16.71
CA ILE A 106 -6.59 -3.42 -16.56
C ILE A 106 -7.29 -3.41 -17.93
N PRO A 107 -7.51 -4.57 -18.56
CA PRO A 107 -8.22 -4.64 -19.83
C PRO A 107 -9.69 -4.26 -19.63
N THR A 108 -10.25 -3.52 -20.60
CA THR A 108 -11.68 -3.13 -20.59
C THR A 108 -12.50 -3.78 -21.71
N VAL A 109 -11.83 -4.41 -22.68
CA VAL A 109 -12.49 -5.18 -23.74
C VAL A 109 -13.09 -6.45 -23.15
N SER A 110 -14.28 -6.83 -23.60
CA SER A 110 -14.90 -8.08 -23.19
C SER A 110 -14.13 -9.30 -23.72
N ASP A 111 -13.88 -10.27 -22.84
CA ASP A 111 -13.21 -11.54 -23.14
C ASP A 111 -13.68 -12.61 -22.14
N LYS A 112 -13.40 -13.87 -22.45
CA LYS A 112 -13.67 -15.03 -21.58
C LYS A 112 -12.61 -15.20 -20.49
N LEU A 113 -11.41 -14.67 -20.75
CA LEU A 113 -10.27 -14.75 -19.86
C LEU A 113 -9.61 -13.37 -19.78
N GLN A 114 -9.74 -12.72 -18.64
CA GLN A 114 -9.20 -11.37 -18.41
C GLN A 114 -7.91 -11.46 -17.60
N HIS A 115 -6.90 -10.65 -17.96
CA HIS A 115 -5.59 -10.63 -17.29
C HIS A 115 -5.27 -9.22 -16.78
N ILE A 116 -5.10 -9.08 -15.47
CA ILE A 116 -4.62 -7.83 -14.86
C ILE A 116 -3.18 -8.04 -14.43
N VAL A 117 -2.32 -7.09 -14.81
CA VAL A 117 -0.87 -7.12 -14.53
C VAL A 117 -0.48 -5.85 -13.80
N SER A 118 0.32 -5.99 -12.74
CA SER A 118 1.02 -4.88 -12.10
C SER A 118 2.53 -5.08 -12.15
N LEU A 119 3.25 -3.99 -12.40
CA LEU A 119 4.69 -3.90 -12.44
C LEU A 119 5.15 -2.90 -11.39
N PHE A 120 6.25 -3.24 -10.72
CA PHE A 120 6.86 -2.45 -9.67
C PHE A 120 8.35 -2.30 -10.01
N LEU A 121 8.76 -1.07 -10.26
CA LEU A 121 10.14 -0.74 -10.57
C LEU A 121 10.74 -0.11 -9.30
N ILE A 122 11.62 -0.88 -8.67
CA ILE A 122 12.34 -0.53 -7.46
C ILE A 122 13.75 -0.18 -7.90
N ASP A 123 14.22 1.02 -7.57
CA ASP A 123 15.50 1.55 -8.07
C ASP A 123 16.69 0.66 -7.69
N GLU A 124 16.68 0.08 -6.48
CA GLU A 124 17.70 -0.84 -5.99
C GLU A 124 17.77 -2.16 -6.78
N LEU A 125 16.70 -2.52 -7.49
CA LEU A 125 16.64 -3.74 -8.30
C LEU A 125 17.06 -3.49 -9.76
N TYR A 126 17.31 -2.25 -10.18
CA TYR A 126 17.60 -1.93 -11.57
C TYR A 126 18.78 -2.78 -12.14
N PRO A 127 18.63 -3.41 -13.32
CA PRO A 127 17.54 -3.24 -14.29
C PRO A 127 16.34 -4.18 -14.10
N ALA A 128 16.29 -4.97 -13.03
CA ALA A 128 15.18 -5.88 -12.79
C ALA A 128 13.90 -5.15 -12.32
N LYS A 129 12.76 -5.80 -12.50
CA LYS A 129 11.44 -5.34 -12.02
C LYS A 129 10.69 -6.47 -11.33
N TYR A 130 9.78 -6.13 -10.43
CA TYR A 130 8.83 -7.07 -9.86
C TYR A 130 7.50 -7.00 -10.61
N MET A 131 6.82 -8.14 -10.74
CA MET A 131 5.52 -8.27 -11.38
C MET A 131 4.61 -9.13 -10.54
N ASP A 132 3.34 -8.72 -10.44
CA ASP A 132 2.26 -9.54 -9.94
C ASP A 132 1.11 -9.52 -10.95
N SER A 133 0.40 -10.64 -11.07
CA SER A 133 -0.69 -10.75 -12.03
C SER A 133 -1.75 -11.77 -11.66
N VAL A 134 -2.96 -11.48 -12.10
CA VAL A 134 -4.14 -12.27 -11.81
C VAL A 134 -4.99 -12.47 -13.05
N TRP A 135 -5.51 -13.68 -13.20
CA TRP A 135 -6.42 -14.06 -14.27
C TRP A 135 -7.83 -14.22 -13.74
N PHE A 136 -8.82 -13.84 -14.53
CA PHE A 136 -10.24 -13.99 -14.21
C PHE A 136 -10.96 -14.76 -15.30
N LYS A 137 -11.87 -15.64 -14.89
CA LYS A 137 -12.80 -16.34 -15.78
C LYS A 137 -14.22 -16.32 -15.21
N ALA A 138 -15.23 -16.38 -16.07
CA ALA A 138 -16.61 -16.66 -15.65
C ALA A 138 -16.83 -18.17 -15.45
N ARG A 139 -17.80 -18.55 -14.61
CA ARG A 139 -18.15 -19.97 -14.35
C ARG A 139 -18.49 -20.77 -15.61
N GLU A 140 -19.19 -20.15 -16.55
CA GLU A 140 -19.75 -20.82 -17.73
C GLU A 140 -19.02 -20.43 -19.03
N ASN A 141 -17.77 -19.97 -18.94
CA ASN A 141 -17.00 -19.51 -20.09
C ASN A 141 -17.68 -18.36 -20.88
N GLN A 142 -18.55 -17.62 -20.19
CA GLN A 142 -19.22 -16.41 -20.67
C GLN A 142 -18.18 -15.30 -20.83
N SER A 143 -18.33 -14.48 -21.88
CA SER A 143 -17.52 -13.28 -22.03
C SER A 143 -17.98 -12.22 -21.03
N PHE A 144 -17.03 -11.48 -20.49
CA PHE A 144 -17.29 -10.40 -19.56
C PHE A 144 -16.25 -9.30 -19.73
N ARG A 145 -16.63 -8.08 -19.39
CA ARG A 145 -15.71 -6.95 -19.29
C ARG A 145 -15.46 -6.58 -17.84
N ILE A 146 -14.29 -5.99 -17.61
CA ILE A 146 -13.89 -5.45 -16.32
C ILE A 146 -14.03 -3.93 -16.37
N GLU A 147 -14.73 -3.38 -15.38
CA GLU A 147 -14.79 -1.95 -15.14
C GLU A 147 -13.93 -1.61 -13.91
N TYR A 148 -12.93 -0.75 -14.09
CA TYR A 148 -12.19 -0.21 -12.97
C TYR A 148 -13.09 0.73 -12.14
N VAL A 149 -13.08 0.58 -10.81
CA VAL A 149 -13.79 1.48 -9.91
C VAL A 149 -12.93 2.72 -9.67
N PHE A 150 -13.27 3.83 -10.34
CA PHE A 150 -12.48 5.05 -10.29
C PHE A 150 -12.30 5.59 -8.86
N GLY A 151 -11.08 5.99 -8.53
CA GLY A 151 -10.71 6.46 -7.18
C GLY A 151 -10.44 5.35 -6.16
N SER A 152 -10.52 4.07 -6.55
CA SER A 152 -10.27 2.96 -5.63
C SER A 152 -8.78 2.64 -5.41
N ALA A 153 -7.88 3.26 -6.17
CA ALA A 153 -6.47 2.89 -6.19
C ALA A 153 -5.74 3.46 -4.97
N VAL A 154 -5.08 2.57 -4.22
CA VAL A 154 -4.43 2.90 -2.96
C VAL A 154 -3.16 2.06 -2.80
N LEU A 155 -2.07 2.66 -2.34
CA LEU A 155 -0.89 1.92 -1.88
C LEU A 155 -1.12 1.52 -0.41
N GLU A 156 -0.96 0.24 -0.09
CA GLU A 156 -1.28 -0.32 1.22
C GLU A 156 -0.10 -1.17 1.75
N THR A 157 0.14 -1.10 3.06
CA THR A 157 1.08 -1.98 3.77
C THR A 157 0.40 -3.28 4.19
N SER A 158 1.17 -4.36 4.29
CA SER A 158 0.70 -5.65 4.81
C SER A 158 0.48 -5.67 6.33
N HIS A 159 1.11 -4.77 7.10
CA HIS A 159 1.11 -4.81 8.57
C HIS A 159 0.24 -3.75 9.24
N ASP A 160 0.19 -2.56 8.65
CA ASP A 160 -0.52 -1.43 9.22
C ASP A 160 -1.76 -1.07 8.42
N SER A 161 -2.66 -0.31 9.06
CA SER A 161 -3.76 0.38 8.38
C SER A 161 -3.32 1.64 7.63
N CYS A 162 -2.00 1.79 7.41
CA CYS A 162 -1.46 2.90 6.64
C CYS A 162 -1.75 2.67 5.16
N SER A 163 -2.38 3.66 4.54
CA SER A 163 -2.75 3.58 3.14
C SER A 163 -2.63 4.95 2.50
N LEU A 164 -2.13 4.98 1.27
CA LEU A 164 -1.94 6.20 0.50
C LEU A 164 -2.80 6.13 -0.76
N PRO A 165 -3.93 6.86 -0.80
CA PRO A 165 -4.73 6.96 -2.01
C PRO A 165 -3.95 7.59 -3.15
N LEU A 166 -4.08 7.01 -4.34
CA LEU A 166 -3.49 7.58 -5.54
C LEU A 166 -4.34 8.75 -6.06
N SER A 167 -3.69 9.70 -6.73
CA SER A 167 -4.41 10.76 -7.43
C SER A 167 -5.21 10.18 -8.60
N ASN A 168 -6.32 10.81 -8.93
CA ASN A 168 -7.08 10.49 -10.14
C ASN A 168 -6.24 10.69 -11.42
N ASP A 169 -5.27 11.61 -11.39
CA ASP A 169 -4.35 11.86 -12.51
C ASP A 169 -3.38 10.69 -12.78
N SER A 170 -3.21 9.82 -11.78
CA SER A 170 -2.44 8.57 -11.91
C SER A 170 -3.18 7.52 -12.74
N VAL A 171 -4.45 7.76 -13.12
CA VAL A 171 -5.27 6.83 -13.90
C VAL A 171 -5.54 7.40 -15.28
N LYS A 172 -5.22 6.63 -16.33
CA LYS A 172 -5.44 7.00 -17.73
C LYS A 172 -6.15 5.86 -18.44
N VAL A 173 -7.04 6.20 -19.37
CA VAL A 173 -7.66 5.23 -20.28
C VAL A 173 -7.02 5.39 -21.64
N LYS A 174 -6.47 4.32 -22.19
CA LYS A 174 -5.81 4.30 -23.50
C LYS A 174 -6.05 2.95 -24.17
N ASP A 175 -6.44 2.97 -25.45
CA ASP A 175 -6.55 1.78 -26.30
C ASP A 175 -7.19 0.58 -25.59
N ASP A 176 -8.41 0.80 -25.09
CA ASP A 176 -9.23 -0.18 -24.36
C ASP A 176 -8.60 -0.77 -23.08
N THR A 177 -7.63 -0.07 -22.51
CA THR A 177 -6.97 -0.43 -21.26
C THR A 177 -7.03 0.74 -20.28
N VAL A 178 -7.37 0.45 -19.03
CA VAL A 178 -7.14 1.38 -17.92
C VAL A 178 -5.71 1.15 -17.43
N ILE A 179 -4.91 2.21 -17.43
CA ILE A 179 -3.54 2.22 -16.95
C ILE A 179 -3.49 3.06 -15.68
N ILE A 180 -3.12 2.43 -14.56
CA ILE A 180 -2.75 3.13 -13.34
C ILE A 180 -1.24 3.25 -13.37
N TYR A 181 -0.72 4.48 -13.34
CA TYR A 181 0.70 4.78 -13.31
C TYR A 181 0.99 5.77 -12.20
N GLN A 182 1.84 5.38 -11.26
CA GLN A 182 2.25 6.23 -10.16
C GLN A 182 3.78 6.24 -10.06
N ASP A 183 4.33 7.44 -10.16
CA ASP A 183 5.71 7.81 -9.91
C ASP A 183 5.77 9.02 -8.95
N GLY A 184 6.95 9.27 -8.37
CA GLY A 184 7.16 10.46 -7.54
C GLY A 184 6.25 10.53 -6.31
N VAL A 185 6.00 9.40 -5.64
CA VAL A 185 5.21 9.40 -4.38
C VAL A 185 5.90 10.27 -3.33
N ARG A 186 7.24 10.32 -3.32
CA ARG A 186 8.06 11.16 -2.44
C ARG A 186 7.63 12.63 -2.43
N ASP A 187 7.32 13.21 -3.59
CA ASP A 187 6.94 14.63 -3.70
C ASP A 187 5.56 14.95 -3.09
N LYS A 188 4.75 13.92 -2.83
CA LYS A 188 3.40 14.03 -2.26
C LYS A 188 3.37 13.84 -0.74
N ILE A 189 4.50 13.46 -0.14
CA ILE A 189 4.61 13.13 1.28
C ILE A 189 5.54 14.16 1.95
N PRO A 190 5.21 14.68 3.14
CA PRO A 190 6.10 15.59 3.86
C PRO A 190 7.48 14.97 4.08
N ASN A 191 8.56 15.72 3.86
CA ASN A 191 9.94 15.24 3.97
C ASN A 191 10.32 14.62 5.33
N CYS A 192 9.53 14.87 6.39
CA CYS A 192 9.72 14.26 7.70
C CYS A 192 9.06 12.89 7.87
N CYS A 193 8.32 12.43 6.86
CA CYS A 193 7.57 11.18 6.88
C CYS A 193 8.21 10.18 5.91
N THR A 194 8.33 8.94 6.36
CA THR A 194 8.66 7.81 5.49
C THR A 194 7.38 7.01 5.28
N PHE A 195 7.16 6.55 4.05
CA PHE A 195 6.05 5.69 3.71
C PHE A 195 6.59 4.50 2.93
N PHE A 196 6.12 3.31 3.30
CA PHE A 196 6.42 2.08 2.60
C PHE A 196 5.10 1.38 2.30
N PHE A 197 5.09 0.47 1.33
CA PHE A 197 3.92 -0.30 0.97
C PHE A 197 4.31 -1.66 0.40
N ASP A 198 3.35 -2.57 0.36
CA ASP A 198 3.50 -3.91 -0.19
C ASP A 198 2.58 -4.15 -1.38
N PHE A 199 1.46 -3.44 -1.43
CA PHE A 199 0.41 -3.69 -2.42
C PHE A 199 -0.10 -2.41 -3.05
N LEU A 200 -0.38 -2.50 -4.35
CA LEU A 200 -1.40 -1.71 -5.00
C LEU A 200 -2.76 -2.38 -4.76
N ARG A 201 -3.63 -1.72 -4.00
CA ARG A 201 -5.03 -2.10 -3.82
C ARG A 201 -5.91 -1.37 -4.82
N ILE A 202 -6.72 -2.11 -5.58
CA ILE A 202 -7.73 -1.58 -6.50
C ILE A 202 -9.06 -2.30 -6.33
N GLN A 203 -10.12 -1.75 -6.90
CA GLN A 203 -11.41 -2.39 -7.03
C GLN A 203 -11.82 -2.47 -8.50
N ILE A 204 -12.40 -3.61 -8.86
CA ILE A 204 -12.92 -3.87 -10.19
C ILE A 204 -14.35 -4.37 -10.09
N LYS A 205 -15.18 -4.03 -11.07
CA LYS A 205 -16.54 -4.55 -11.23
C LYS A 205 -16.60 -5.43 -12.47
N VAL A 206 -17.27 -6.57 -12.35
CA VAL A 206 -17.43 -7.54 -13.44
C VAL A 206 -18.81 -7.39 -14.05
N ILE A 207 -18.86 -7.26 -15.38
CA ILE A 207 -20.10 -7.17 -16.16
C ILE A 207 -20.07 -8.24 -17.23
N TYR A 208 -20.98 -9.21 -17.15
CA TYR A 208 -21.16 -10.20 -18.21
C TYR A 208 -21.83 -9.57 -19.42
N GLU A 209 -21.48 -10.07 -20.61
CA GLU A 209 -22.19 -9.76 -21.85
C GLU A 209 -23.39 -10.69 -22.07
#